data_AF-A0A259PCK4-F1
#
_entry.id   AF-A0A259PCK4-F1
#
_cell.length_a   1.000
_cell.length_b   1.000
_cell.length_c   1.000
_cell.angle_alpha   90.00
_cell.angle_beta   90.00
_cell.angle_gamma   90.00
#
_symmetry.space_group_name_H-M   'P 1'
#
loop_
_entity.id
_entity.type
_entity.pdbx_description
1 polymer ?
#
loop_
_entity_poly.entity_id
_entity_poly.type
_entity_poly.pdbx_seq_one_letter_code
_entity_poly.pdbx_strand_id
1 'polypeptide(L)'
;MNKTSKIVFGVLGGLILLGGIGAWYASTAIDPAQLAKLLSSSVRSATGRELKIEGPISLSVFPKIAVKAERLSLSNASWAKAPEMLTLKQIELDIKTLPLLSGHVEIDSISLSGVHAYLQTNAAGKSNWELGDGPSVAVTPTADKGVVEASGDSSFIDIEKLALSDAQIEYRDALGQKSQYQVRNLSFGRNGDKTMLAFNGVYRDLAIELTGKTGLVSELLKQWDSSAVHFPVDLNLVVNKKTLAIKGAMKKDPKADAVLDIALTSKTFDWLSLGAKSSKSASTNSASVTPTEKGVTRTTSPYLFSSDVLPLNSLPKMQGKVSIDIAQLELPGRKPIENLKAGVLLQGNAIDIPRLTFQVGKGTADLQIKMSKLDSAAPTFQLKGTTKDFTLESLLASLDPSSKVSGGNMKLALDIQLSGNSLHQMAANSTGKIQISIEQARMGTNFLNDAGDFVITVLDSMNPLRKKSSETVLECAVAY
;
A
#
# COMPACT_ATOMS: atom_id res chain seq x y z
N MET A 1 -7.55 63.33 15.72
CA MET A 1 -8.26 62.07 16.02
C MET A 1 -9.73 62.37 16.22
N ASN A 2 -10.58 61.99 15.26
CA ASN A 2 -12.02 62.25 15.30
C ASN A 2 -12.67 61.49 16.48
N LYS A 3 -13.73 62.04 17.08
CA LYS A 3 -14.43 61.40 18.22
C LYS A 3 -14.82 59.94 17.93
N THR A 4 -15.13 59.63 16.68
CA THR A 4 -15.47 58.29 16.20
C THR A 4 -14.32 57.29 16.26
N SER A 5 -13.07 57.69 15.94
CA SER A 5 -11.93 56.76 16.05
C SER A 5 -11.57 56.44 17.49
N LYS A 6 -11.75 57.37 18.44
CA LYS A 6 -11.53 57.09 19.88
C LYS A 6 -12.55 56.09 20.44
N ILE A 7 -13.81 56.15 19.99
CA ILE A 7 -14.86 55.22 20.41
C ILE A 7 -14.62 53.83 19.80
N VAL A 8 -14.25 53.74 18.53
CA VAL A 8 -13.93 52.45 17.89
C VAL A 8 -12.72 51.78 18.56
N PHE A 9 -11.64 52.51 18.84
CA PHE A 9 -10.49 51.95 19.56
C PHE A 9 -10.82 51.58 21.02
N GLY A 10 -11.67 52.35 21.70
CA GLY A 10 -12.13 52.03 23.05
C GLY A 10 -13.01 50.79 23.11
N VAL A 11 -13.92 50.63 22.15
CA VAL A 11 -14.80 49.44 22.05
C VAL A 11 -14.00 48.20 21.64
N LEU A 12 -13.07 48.33 20.68
CA LEU A 12 -12.20 47.24 20.27
C LEU A 12 -11.26 46.82 21.41
N GLY A 13 -10.67 47.78 22.11
CA GLY A 13 -9.84 47.54 23.30
C GLY A 13 -10.62 46.92 24.45
N GLY A 14 -11.87 47.35 24.67
CA GLY A 14 -12.77 46.78 25.67
C GLY A 14 -13.19 45.34 25.35
N LEU A 15 -13.47 45.02 24.08
CA LEU A 15 -13.74 43.65 23.62
C LEU A 15 -12.52 42.73 23.76
N ILE A 16 -11.32 43.24 23.48
CA ILE A 16 -10.06 42.50 23.68
C ILE A 16 -9.82 42.23 25.17
N LEU A 17 -10.06 43.22 26.04
CA LEU A 17 -9.95 43.07 27.49
C LEU A 17 -10.96 42.08 28.06
N LEU A 18 -12.23 42.17 27.64
CA LEU A 18 -13.27 41.21 28.02
C LEU A 18 -12.97 39.80 27.51
N GLY A 19 -12.51 39.67 26.26
CA GLY A 19 -12.04 38.41 25.70
C GLY A 19 -10.86 37.82 26.47
N GLY A 20 -9.89 38.68 26.86
CA GLY A 20 -8.73 38.29 27.67
C GLY A 20 -9.11 37.84 29.08
N ILE A 21 -10.05 38.52 29.74
CA ILE A 21 -10.56 38.14 31.07
C ILE A 21 -11.37 36.85 30.99
N GLY A 22 -12.21 36.68 29.96
CA GLY A 22 -12.97 35.45 29.74
C GLY A 22 -12.07 34.25 29.44
N ALA A 23 -11.03 34.44 28.62
CA ALA A 23 -10.00 33.43 28.37
C ALA A 23 -9.22 33.09 29.65
N TRP A 24 -8.83 34.10 30.43
CA TRP A 24 -8.18 33.90 31.72
C TRP A 24 -9.06 33.10 32.69
N TYR A 25 -10.34 33.47 32.81
CA TYR A 25 -11.31 32.76 33.65
C TYR A 25 -11.51 31.30 33.21
N ALA A 26 -11.71 31.05 31.91
CA ALA A 26 -11.85 29.71 31.37
C ALA A 26 -10.59 28.85 31.59
N SER A 27 -9.40 29.45 31.47
CA SER A 27 -8.13 28.79 31.76
C SER A 27 -7.97 28.44 33.24
N THR A 28 -8.53 29.24 34.16
CA THR A 28 -8.50 28.96 35.61
C THR A 28 -9.63 28.05 36.10
N ALA A 29 -10.74 27.95 35.37
CA ALA A 29 -11.94 27.23 35.81
C ALA A 29 -11.97 25.74 35.42
N ILE A 30 -11.13 25.31 34.47
CA ILE A 30 -11.12 23.93 33.98
C ILE A 30 -10.05 23.12 34.70
N ASP A 31 -10.47 22.23 35.61
CA ASP A 31 -9.58 21.31 36.32
C ASP A 31 -9.06 20.22 35.35
N PRO A 32 -7.74 20.16 35.09
CA PRO A 32 -7.14 19.15 34.23
C PRO A 32 -7.45 17.71 34.66
N ALA A 33 -7.59 17.46 35.97
CA ALA A 33 -7.87 16.12 36.49
C ALA A 33 -9.30 15.66 36.18
N GLN A 34 -10.28 16.57 36.20
CA GLN A 34 -11.66 16.25 35.81
C GLN A 34 -11.77 15.98 34.31
N LEU A 35 -11.07 16.79 33.49
CA LEU A 35 -11.02 16.59 32.05
C LEU A 35 -10.38 15.23 31.70
N ALA A 36 -9.28 14.86 32.35
CA ALA A 36 -8.65 13.55 32.19
C ALA A 36 -9.63 12.40 32.47
N LYS A 37 -10.39 12.50 33.56
CA LYS A 37 -11.36 11.47 33.97
C LYS A 37 -12.52 11.35 32.97
N LEU A 38 -13.05 12.47 32.49
CA LEU A 38 -14.12 12.50 31.49
C LEU A 38 -13.66 11.90 30.15
N LEU A 39 -12.48 12.31 29.66
CA LEU A 39 -11.90 11.76 28.43
C LEU A 39 -11.65 10.26 28.56
N SER A 40 -11.09 9.81 29.68
CA SER A 40 -10.80 8.40 29.91
C SER A 40 -12.08 7.55 29.96
N SER A 41 -13.14 8.06 30.60
CA SER A 41 -14.44 7.40 30.63
C SER A 41 -15.09 7.34 29.25
N SER A 42 -15.02 8.43 28.48
CA SER A 42 -15.59 8.48 27.13
C SER A 42 -14.88 7.52 26.18
N VAL A 43 -13.53 7.48 26.21
CA VAL A 43 -12.74 6.53 25.43
C VAL A 43 -13.03 5.10 25.83
N ARG A 44 -13.18 4.81 27.14
CA ARG A 44 -13.56 3.47 27.60
C ARG A 44 -14.94 3.05 27.11
N SER A 45 -15.93 3.94 27.15
CA SER A 45 -17.26 3.66 26.63
C SER A 45 -17.27 3.43 25.12
N ALA A 46 -16.48 4.21 24.36
CA ALA A 46 -16.45 4.13 22.90
C ALA A 46 -15.61 2.95 22.37
N THR A 47 -14.50 2.63 23.03
CA THR A 47 -13.50 1.67 22.51
C THR A 47 -13.43 0.37 23.30
N GLY A 48 -13.97 0.33 24.52
CA GLY A 48 -13.77 -0.77 25.47
C GLY A 48 -12.35 -0.86 26.03
N ARG A 49 -11.49 0.16 25.80
CA ARG A 49 -10.10 0.22 26.27
C ARG A 49 -9.91 1.33 27.29
N GLU A 50 -9.02 1.10 28.24
CA GLU A 50 -8.69 2.08 29.26
C GLU A 50 -7.66 3.06 28.72
N LEU A 51 -8.00 4.36 28.71
CA LEU A 51 -7.05 5.43 28.45
C LEU A 51 -6.42 5.88 29.77
N LYS A 52 -5.09 5.93 29.82
CA LYS A 52 -4.32 6.53 30.90
C LYS A 52 -3.61 7.77 30.38
N ILE A 53 -3.62 8.83 31.18
CA ILE A 53 -2.91 10.09 30.90
C ILE A 53 -1.98 10.32 32.10
N GLU A 54 -0.68 10.04 31.91
CA GLU A 54 0.35 10.14 32.94
C GLU A 54 1.11 11.49 32.88
N GLY A 55 0.76 12.31 31.90
CA GLY A 55 1.36 13.62 31.65
C GLY A 55 0.48 14.80 32.02
N PRO A 56 1.07 16.01 32.00
CA PRO A 56 0.30 17.23 32.16
C PRO A 56 -0.74 17.37 31.05
N ILE A 57 -1.90 17.90 31.41
CA ILE A 57 -2.92 18.36 30.47
C ILE A 57 -2.96 19.87 30.57
N SER A 58 -2.84 20.55 29.43
CA SER A 58 -2.90 22.00 29.34
C SER A 58 -3.96 22.42 28.34
N LEU A 59 -4.73 23.43 28.71
CA LEU A 59 -5.67 24.10 27.83
C LEU A 59 -5.07 25.45 27.41
N SER A 60 -4.97 25.66 26.11
CA SER A 60 -4.68 26.97 25.52
C SER A 60 -5.98 27.56 25.00
N VAL A 61 -6.21 28.86 25.23
CA VAL A 61 -7.47 29.54 24.89
C VAL A 61 -7.30 30.73 23.94
N PHE A 62 -6.05 31.14 23.67
CA PHE A 62 -5.72 32.24 22.75
C PHE A 62 -4.34 32.02 22.13
N PRO A 63 -4.13 32.24 20.81
CA PRO A 63 -5.09 32.73 19.80
C PRO A 63 -6.08 31.67 19.28
N LYS A 64 -5.89 30.38 19.58
CA LYS A 64 -6.83 29.27 19.30
C LYS A 64 -7.11 28.47 20.57
N ILE A 65 -8.25 27.78 20.61
CA ILE A 65 -8.61 26.89 21.72
C ILE A 65 -8.04 25.51 21.43
N ALA A 66 -7.12 25.03 22.26
CA ALA A 66 -6.44 23.77 22.07
C ALA A 66 -6.28 23.01 23.39
N VAL A 67 -6.54 21.70 23.36
CA VAL A 67 -6.28 20.79 24.48
C VAL A 67 -5.05 19.98 24.14
N LYS A 68 -4.02 20.07 24.98
CA LYS A 68 -2.79 19.31 24.85
C LYS A 68 -2.67 18.35 26.02
N ALA A 69 -2.36 17.09 25.74
CA ALA A 69 -2.06 16.08 26.75
C ALA A 69 -0.76 15.36 26.38
N GLU A 70 0.00 14.96 27.40
CA GLU A 70 1.27 14.25 27.24
C GLU A 70 1.23 12.88 27.93
N ARG A 71 2.10 11.96 27.50
CA ARG A 71 2.26 10.59 28.05
C ARG A 71 0.92 9.87 28.18
N LEU A 72 0.33 9.53 27.03
CA LEU A 72 -0.93 8.79 26.96
C LEU A 72 -0.65 7.33 26.65
N SER A 73 -1.43 6.43 27.27
CA SER A 73 -1.46 5.02 26.90
C SER A 73 -2.90 4.54 26.77
N LEU A 74 -3.14 3.65 25.81
CA LEU A 74 -4.41 2.97 25.61
C LEU A 74 -4.18 1.48 25.81
N SER A 75 -4.94 0.89 26.74
CA SER A 75 -4.80 -0.51 27.08
C SER A 75 -5.04 -1.41 25.87
N ASN A 76 -4.40 -2.58 25.86
CA ASN A 76 -4.58 -3.57 24.81
C ASN A 76 -5.80 -4.48 25.05
N ALA A 77 -6.09 -5.34 24.08
CA ALA A 77 -6.98 -6.46 24.28
C ALA A 77 -6.41 -7.41 25.35
N SER A 78 -7.27 -8.05 26.14
CA SER A 78 -6.85 -8.98 27.21
C SER A 78 -6.04 -10.18 26.70
N TRP A 79 -6.23 -10.55 25.43
CA TRP A 79 -5.52 -11.64 24.76
C TRP A 79 -4.22 -11.19 24.07
N ALA A 80 -3.97 -9.88 23.96
CA ALA A 80 -2.79 -9.36 23.30
C ALA A 80 -1.54 -9.53 24.18
N LYS A 81 -0.38 -9.70 23.55
CA LYS A 81 0.87 -9.96 24.28
C LYS A 81 1.47 -8.71 24.95
N ALA A 82 1.24 -7.53 24.37
CA ALA A 82 1.65 -6.26 24.98
C ALA A 82 0.49 -5.69 25.82
N PRO A 83 0.78 -5.11 27.00
CA PRO A 83 -0.27 -4.57 27.89
C PRO A 83 -0.96 -3.33 27.31
N GLU A 84 -0.23 -2.53 26.55
CA GLU A 84 -0.73 -1.30 25.91
C GLU A 84 -0.79 -1.53 24.39
N MET A 85 -1.87 -1.09 23.76
CA MET A 85 -2.02 -1.12 22.29
C MET A 85 -1.40 0.11 21.64
N LEU A 86 -1.51 1.25 22.31
CA LEU A 86 -1.09 2.53 21.77
C LEU A 86 -0.47 3.35 22.90
N THR A 87 0.71 3.90 22.67
CA THR A 87 1.28 4.93 23.55
C THR A 87 1.61 6.17 22.73
N LEU A 88 1.41 7.35 23.29
CA LEU A 88 1.69 8.62 22.63
C LEU A 88 2.50 9.51 23.56
N LYS A 89 3.55 10.13 23.02
CA LYS A 89 4.26 11.19 23.75
C LYS A 89 3.38 12.40 23.97
N GLN A 90 2.64 12.81 22.93
CA GLN A 90 1.80 13.99 22.96
C GLN A 90 0.63 13.88 21.98
N ILE A 91 -0.52 14.42 22.39
CA ILE A 91 -1.65 14.76 21.53
C ILE A 91 -2.02 16.23 21.74
N GLU A 92 -2.37 16.91 20.65
CA GLU A 92 -2.96 18.25 20.66
C GLU A 92 -4.22 18.23 19.79
N LEU A 93 -5.32 18.69 20.36
CA LEU A 93 -6.62 18.80 19.70
C LEU A 93 -7.00 20.27 19.63
N ASP A 94 -7.13 20.79 18.42
CA ASP A 94 -7.62 22.13 18.18
C ASP A 94 -9.14 22.12 18.07
N ILE A 95 -9.81 23.02 18.76
CA ILE A 95 -11.27 23.14 18.78
C ILE A 95 -11.68 24.39 17.99
N LYS A 96 -12.68 24.25 17.12
CA LYS A 96 -13.22 25.40 16.38
C LYS A 96 -13.88 26.39 17.36
N THR A 97 -13.52 27.66 17.23
CA THR A 97 -14.00 28.73 18.14
C THR A 97 -15.46 29.11 17.88
N LEU A 98 -15.88 29.19 16.61
CA LEU A 98 -17.24 29.60 16.25
C LEU A 98 -18.33 28.63 16.74
N PRO A 99 -18.24 27.29 16.51
CA PRO A 99 -19.23 26.34 17.03
C PRO A 99 -19.26 26.31 18.56
N LEU A 100 -18.12 26.54 19.22
CA LEU A 100 -18.03 26.53 20.68
C LEU A 100 -18.85 27.66 21.32
N LEU A 101 -18.93 28.83 20.68
CA LEU A 101 -19.80 29.94 21.11
C LEU A 101 -21.29 29.57 21.02
N SER A 102 -21.63 28.64 20.13
CA SER A 102 -22.98 28.07 19.99
C SER A 102 -23.21 26.82 20.86
N GLY A 103 -22.23 26.42 21.67
CA GLY A 103 -22.31 25.25 22.55
C GLY A 103 -22.00 23.90 21.87
N HIS A 104 -21.46 23.89 20.65
CA HIS A 104 -21.06 22.68 19.93
C HIS A 104 -19.54 22.53 19.92
N VAL A 105 -19.04 21.33 20.21
CA VAL A 105 -17.61 21.03 20.18
C VAL A 105 -17.28 20.34 18.86
N GLU A 106 -16.50 21.02 18.02
CA GLU A 106 -15.96 20.48 16.77
C GLU A 106 -14.44 20.54 16.78
N ILE A 107 -13.80 19.47 16.31
CA ILE A 107 -12.35 19.37 16.20
C ILE A 107 -11.90 20.01 14.87
N ASP A 108 -11.01 21.00 14.92
CA ASP A 108 -10.37 21.60 13.73
C ASP A 108 -9.17 20.75 13.27
N SER A 109 -8.30 20.39 14.21
CA SER A 109 -7.07 19.69 13.91
C SER A 109 -6.70 18.69 15.01
N ILE A 110 -6.07 17.59 14.61
CA ILE A 110 -5.49 16.60 15.50
C ILE A 110 -4.00 16.51 15.20
N SER A 111 -3.17 16.74 16.21
CA SER A 111 -1.73 16.57 16.11
C SER A 111 -1.24 15.50 17.09
N LEU A 112 -0.55 14.50 16.57
CA LEU A 112 -0.03 13.36 17.31
C LEU A 112 1.49 13.32 17.19
N SER A 113 2.18 13.05 18.29
CA SER A 113 3.65 12.94 18.31
C SER A 113 4.12 11.76 19.15
N GLY A 114 5.15 11.05 18.66
CA GLY A 114 5.77 9.94 19.38
C GLY A 114 4.79 8.79 19.58
N VAL A 115 4.10 8.36 18.51
CA VAL A 115 3.09 7.31 18.56
C VAL A 115 3.77 5.95 18.46
N HIS A 116 3.55 5.07 19.44
CA HIS A 116 3.97 3.68 19.35
C HIS A 116 2.71 2.82 19.38
N ALA A 117 2.41 2.17 18.26
CA ALA A 117 1.27 1.29 18.11
C ALA A 117 1.74 -0.17 18.08
N TYR A 118 1.13 -0.99 18.91
CA TYR A 118 1.28 -2.43 18.92
C TYR A 118 0.01 -3.06 18.38
N LEU A 119 0.08 -3.55 17.15
CA LEU A 119 -1.01 -4.17 16.41
C LEU A 119 -0.79 -5.68 16.35
N GLN A 120 -1.79 -6.46 16.70
CA GLN A 120 -1.71 -7.92 16.70
C GLN A 120 -3.03 -8.52 16.21
N THR A 121 -2.94 -9.50 15.32
CA THR A 121 -4.04 -10.39 14.97
C THR A 121 -3.78 -11.75 15.61
N ASN A 122 -4.76 -12.31 16.33
CA ASN A 122 -4.59 -13.62 16.97
C ASN A 122 -4.84 -14.77 15.99
N ALA A 123 -4.61 -16.00 16.44
CA ALA A 123 -4.83 -17.20 15.64
C ALA A 123 -6.31 -17.41 15.22
N ALA A 124 -7.25 -16.79 15.92
CA ALA A 124 -8.68 -16.78 15.56
C ALA A 124 -9.03 -15.68 14.54
N GLY A 125 -8.05 -14.92 14.04
CA GLY A 125 -8.24 -13.83 13.09
C GLY A 125 -8.75 -12.52 13.68
N LYS A 126 -8.93 -12.43 15.02
CA LYS A 126 -9.37 -11.20 15.68
C LYS A 126 -8.20 -10.24 15.84
N SER A 127 -8.38 -8.99 15.43
CA SER A 127 -7.36 -7.93 15.53
C SER A 127 -7.56 -7.09 16.78
N ASN A 128 -6.49 -6.65 17.44
CA ASN A 128 -6.61 -5.90 18.70
C ASN A 128 -7.12 -4.45 18.50
N TRP A 129 -7.00 -3.91 17.28
CA TRP A 129 -7.51 -2.60 16.85
C TRP A 129 -8.96 -2.63 16.36
N GLU A 130 -9.63 -3.77 16.40
CA GLU A 130 -11.08 -3.85 16.28
C GLU A 130 -11.69 -3.37 17.60
N LEU A 131 -12.04 -2.08 17.63
CA LEU A 131 -12.65 -1.40 18.76
C LEU A 131 -14.17 -1.37 18.54
N GLY A 132 -14.97 -1.60 19.59
CA GLY A 132 -16.43 -1.48 19.48
C GLY A 132 -17.28 -2.64 20.05
N ASP A 133 -16.68 -3.69 20.63
CA ASP A 133 -17.44 -4.68 21.43
C ASP A 133 -17.68 -4.16 22.87
N GLY A 134 -18.23 -2.94 23.03
CA GLY A 134 -18.79 -2.54 24.33
C GLY A 134 -19.92 -3.50 24.72
N PRO A 135 -20.19 -3.78 26.02
CA PRO A 135 -21.19 -4.76 26.40
C PRO A 135 -22.54 -4.39 25.79
N SER A 136 -22.99 -5.18 24.82
CA SER A 136 -24.40 -5.34 24.51
C SER A 136 -25.03 -5.86 25.79
N VAL A 137 -25.62 -4.95 26.58
CA VAL A 137 -26.61 -5.35 27.57
C VAL A 137 -27.72 -5.98 26.74
N ALA A 138 -27.77 -7.31 26.77
CA ALA A 138 -28.87 -8.08 26.23
C ALA A 138 -30.15 -7.60 26.93
N VAL A 139 -30.88 -6.69 26.28
CA VAL A 139 -32.28 -6.48 26.58
C VAL A 139 -33.02 -7.54 25.77
N THR A 140 -33.52 -8.54 26.48
CA THR A 140 -34.41 -9.57 25.95
C THR A 140 -35.52 -8.90 25.14
N PRO A 141 -35.70 -9.23 23.85
CA PRO A 141 -36.75 -8.62 23.06
C PRO A 141 -38.09 -9.26 23.43
N THR A 142 -38.93 -8.52 24.17
CA THR A 142 -40.37 -8.75 24.13
C THR A 142 -40.86 -8.25 22.78
N ALA A 143 -41.40 -9.16 21.99
CA ALA A 143 -41.88 -8.90 20.64
C ALA A 143 -43.00 -7.84 20.62
N ASP A 144 -42.77 -6.73 19.92
CA ASP A 144 -43.81 -6.09 19.14
C ASP A 144 -43.19 -5.37 17.92
N LYS A 145 -43.98 -5.33 16.85
CA LYS A 145 -43.57 -5.02 15.48
C LYS A 145 -43.16 -3.57 15.29
N GLY A 146 -41.96 -3.37 14.74
CA GLY A 146 -41.53 -2.11 14.15
C GLY A 146 -40.21 -2.31 13.42
N VAL A 147 -40.24 -2.31 12.09
CA VAL A 147 -39.03 -2.25 11.26
C VAL A 147 -38.36 -0.91 11.55
N VAL A 148 -37.26 -0.95 12.28
CA VAL A 148 -36.32 0.16 12.37
C VAL A 148 -35.11 -0.25 11.55
N GLU A 149 -34.97 0.37 10.38
CA GLU A 149 -33.74 0.35 9.61
C GLU A 149 -32.59 0.71 10.55
N ALA A 150 -31.54 -0.11 10.53
CA ALA A 150 -30.28 0.21 11.18
C ALA A 150 -29.67 1.41 10.44
N SER A 151 -30.03 2.62 10.87
CA SER A 151 -29.26 3.83 10.60
C SER A 151 -27.88 3.62 11.19
N GLY A 152 -26.96 3.13 10.37
CA GLY A 152 -25.54 3.12 10.66
C GLY A 152 -25.05 4.57 10.70
N ASP A 153 -25.37 5.28 11.79
CA ASP A 153 -24.75 6.56 12.10
C ASP A 153 -23.37 6.26 12.69
N SER A 154 -22.49 5.73 11.86
CA SER A 154 -21.06 5.73 12.12
C SER A 154 -20.66 7.20 12.12
N SER A 155 -20.63 7.80 13.30
CA SER A 155 -20.08 9.13 13.57
C SER A 155 -18.60 9.12 13.18
N PHE A 156 -18.34 9.24 11.88
CA PHE A 156 -17.00 9.48 11.37
C PHE A 156 -16.62 10.86 11.88
N ILE A 157 -15.63 10.91 12.77
CA ILE A 157 -15.05 12.15 13.26
C ILE A 157 -14.66 12.98 12.03
N ASP A 158 -15.24 14.17 11.90
CA ASP A 158 -14.95 15.10 10.81
C ASP A 158 -13.59 15.75 11.05
N ILE A 159 -12.52 15.01 10.74
CA ILE A 159 -11.15 15.49 10.92
C ILE A 159 -10.76 16.29 9.68
N GLU A 160 -10.75 17.62 9.80
CA GLU A 160 -10.33 18.49 8.69
C GLU A 160 -8.81 18.48 8.46
N LYS A 161 -8.05 18.32 9.55
CA LYS A 161 -6.58 18.29 9.56
C LYS A 161 -6.07 17.23 10.53
N LEU A 162 -5.14 16.40 10.07
CA LEU A 162 -4.39 15.47 10.89
C LEU A 162 -2.89 15.70 10.64
N ALA A 163 -2.12 15.76 11.72
CA ALA A 163 -0.67 15.69 11.69
C ALA A 163 -0.19 14.58 12.64
N LEU A 164 0.73 13.76 12.18
CA LEU A 164 1.34 12.67 12.91
C LEU A 164 2.85 12.77 12.70
N SER A 165 3.59 12.90 13.78
CA SER A 165 5.05 12.98 13.78
C SER A 165 5.63 11.83 14.60
N ASP A 166 6.67 11.19 14.09
CA ASP A 166 7.40 10.11 14.76
C ASP A 166 6.47 9.01 15.28
N ALA A 167 5.98 8.16 14.38
CA ALA A 167 5.22 6.98 14.71
C ALA A 167 5.99 5.70 14.42
N GLN A 168 5.87 4.73 15.33
CA GLN A 168 6.36 3.37 15.19
C GLN A 168 5.19 2.42 15.33
N ILE A 169 5.02 1.55 14.34
CA ILE A 169 3.95 0.55 14.33
C ILE A 169 4.61 -0.81 14.30
N GLU A 170 4.43 -1.60 15.37
CA GLU A 170 4.74 -3.03 15.38
C GLU A 170 3.46 -3.79 15.04
N TYR A 171 3.49 -4.57 13.96
CA TYR A 171 2.42 -5.47 13.58
C TYR A 171 2.84 -6.93 13.75
N ARG A 172 1.94 -7.73 14.33
CA ARG A 172 2.08 -9.18 14.46
C ARG A 172 0.89 -9.87 13.81
N ASP A 173 1.15 -10.67 12.78
CA ASP A 173 0.11 -11.43 12.12
C ASP A 173 -0.33 -12.67 12.93
N ALA A 174 -1.36 -13.37 12.44
CA ALA A 174 -1.90 -14.58 13.06
C ALA A 174 -0.90 -15.76 13.11
N LEU A 175 0.14 -15.72 12.26
CA LEU A 175 1.24 -16.71 12.23
C LEU A 175 2.38 -16.32 13.17
N GLY A 176 2.28 -15.17 13.86
CA GLY A 176 3.30 -14.64 14.76
C GLY A 176 4.44 -13.89 14.06
N GLN A 177 4.37 -13.66 12.74
CA GLN A 177 5.38 -12.89 12.02
C GLN A 177 5.31 -11.43 12.43
N LYS A 178 6.48 -10.82 12.63
CA LYS A 178 6.61 -9.43 13.04
C LYS A 178 6.94 -8.55 11.84
N SER A 179 6.25 -7.43 11.73
CA SER A 179 6.57 -6.34 10.80
C SER A 179 6.63 -5.03 11.56
N GLN A 180 7.60 -4.18 11.23
CA GLN A 180 7.76 -2.86 11.82
C GLN A 180 7.68 -1.79 10.74
N TYR A 181 6.97 -0.71 11.04
CA TYR A 181 6.80 0.44 10.16
C TYR A 181 7.16 1.70 10.93
N GLN A 182 7.97 2.56 10.30
CA GLN A 182 8.28 3.87 10.87
C GLN A 182 7.63 4.94 9.99
N VAL A 183 6.75 5.75 10.58
CA VAL A 183 6.17 6.93 9.95
C VAL A 183 6.86 8.13 10.57
N ARG A 184 7.72 8.81 9.81
CA ARG A 184 8.40 10.01 10.30
C ARG A 184 7.45 11.19 10.36
N ASN A 185 6.64 11.33 9.31
CA ASN A 185 5.63 12.36 9.21
C ASN A 185 4.44 11.85 8.37
N LEU A 186 3.22 12.11 8.82
CA LEU A 186 2.01 11.99 8.03
C LEU A 186 1.17 13.22 8.33
N SER A 187 0.75 13.94 7.29
CA SER A 187 -0.18 15.03 7.44
C SER A 187 -1.16 15.03 6.30
N PHE A 188 -2.43 15.28 6.63
CA PHE A 188 -3.40 15.70 5.64
C PHE A 188 -4.17 16.90 6.16
N GLY A 189 -4.55 17.80 5.28
CA GLY A 189 -5.33 18.97 5.66
C GLY A 189 -6.02 19.62 4.48
N ARG A 190 -7.22 20.15 4.71
CA ARG A 190 -7.96 20.92 3.71
C ARG A 190 -7.19 22.18 3.32
N ASN A 191 -7.03 22.40 2.02
CA ASN A 191 -6.53 23.63 1.42
C ASN A 191 -7.46 24.00 0.25
N GLY A 192 -8.43 24.88 0.53
CA GLY A 192 -9.50 25.23 -0.40
C GLY A 192 -10.45 24.07 -0.66
N ASP A 193 -10.55 23.65 -1.92
CA ASP A 193 -11.36 22.55 -2.43
C ASP A 193 -10.58 21.22 -2.51
N LYS A 194 -9.35 21.18 -1.99
CA LYS A 194 -8.47 20.01 -2.05
C LYS A 194 -7.95 19.64 -0.67
N THR A 195 -7.46 18.41 -0.54
CA THR A 195 -6.68 17.98 0.63
C THR A 195 -5.20 17.92 0.23
N MET A 196 -4.34 18.63 0.97
CA MET A 196 -2.90 18.42 0.87
C MET A 196 -2.52 17.18 1.67
N LEU A 197 -1.77 16.27 1.05
CA LEU A 197 -1.25 15.06 1.66
C LEU A 197 0.28 15.14 1.68
N ALA A 198 0.87 14.81 2.81
CA ALA A 198 2.30 14.54 2.91
C ALA A 198 2.53 13.35 3.83
N PHE A 199 3.29 12.38 3.36
CA PHE A 199 3.69 11.20 4.10
C PHE A 199 5.18 10.98 3.88
N ASN A 200 5.88 10.64 4.95
CA ASN A 200 7.27 10.26 4.94
C ASN A 200 7.45 9.11 5.93
N GLY A 201 7.97 8.00 5.45
CA GLY A 201 8.16 6.81 6.26
C GLY A 201 9.31 5.95 5.77
N VAL A 202 9.66 4.98 6.60
CA VAL A 202 10.63 3.95 6.28
C VAL A 202 9.95 2.61 6.46
N TYR A 203 10.01 1.79 5.41
CA TYR A 203 9.60 0.39 5.47
C TYR A 203 10.81 -0.49 5.19
N ARG A 204 11.22 -1.28 6.19
CA ARG A 204 12.50 -1.99 6.20
C ARG A 204 13.66 -0.98 6.07
N ASP A 205 14.30 -0.91 4.92
CA ASP A 205 15.37 0.06 4.61
C ASP A 205 14.99 1.04 3.51
N LEU A 206 13.72 1.03 3.12
CA LEU A 206 13.22 1.81 1.99
C LEU A 206 12.54 3.08 2.48
N ALA A 207 13.14 4.23 2.16
CA ALA A 207 12.54 5.53 2.40
C ALA A 207 11.45 5.79 1.35
N ILE A 208 10.24 6.03 1.83
CA ILE A 208 9.05 6.31 1.02
C ILE A 208 8.55 7.69 1.41
N GLU A 209 8.38 8.54 0.42
CA GLU A 209 7.73 9.83 0.59
C GLU A 209 6.58 9.95 -0.42
N LEU A 210 5.43 10.43 0.03
CA LEU A 210 4.27 10.65 -0.81
C LEU A 210 3.73 12.05 -0.50
N THR A 211 3.75 12.94 -1.49
CA THR A 211 3.29 14.31 -1.32
C THR A 211 2.34 14.70 -2.45
N GLY A 212 1.40 15.61 -2.19
CA GLY A 212 0.57 16.16 -3.26
C GLY A 212 -0.78 16.65 -2.79
N LYS A 213 -1.71 16.70 -3.73
CA LYS A 213 -3.08 17.17 -3.53
C LYS A 213 -4.07 16.13 -4.01
N THR A 214 -5.15 15.96 -3.28
CA THR A 214 -6.27 15.11 -3.67
C THR A 214 -7.57 15.89 -3.59
N GLY A 215 -8.67 15.27 -4.03
CA GLY A 215 -10.02 15.68 -3.62
C GLY A 215 -10.17 15.66 -2.10
N LEU A 216 -11.30 16.20 -1.63
CA LEU A 216 -11.58 16.28 -0.20
C LEU A 216 -11.77 14.88 0.38
N VAL A 217 -10.81 14.44 1.19
CA VAL A 217 -10.82 13.10 1.81
C VAL A 217 -12.03 12.94 2.74
N SER A 218 -12.43 14.01 3.44
CA SER A 218 -13.62 14.01 4.28
C SER A 218 -14.91 13.79 3.48
N GLU A 219 -15.05 14.40 2.30
CA GLU A 219 -16.19 14.16 1.40
C GLU A 219 -16.17 12.74 0.88
N LEU A 220 -14.99 12.24 0.46
CA LEU A 220 -14.84 10.86 0.00
C LEU A 220 -15.35 9.84 1.03
N LEU A 221 -15.01 10.02 2.31
CA LEU A 221 -15.41 9.11 3.39
C LEU A 221 -16.90 9.22 3.73
N LYS A 222 -17.47 10.43 3.74
CA LYS A 222 -18.90 10.64 4.04
C LYS A 222 -19.82 10.23 2.89
N GLN A 223 -19.34 10.33 1.65
CA GLN A 223 -20.17 10.26 0.45
C GLN A 223 -19.97 9.01 -0.40
N TRP A 224 -19.07 8.11 -0.01
CA TRP A 224 -18.62 6.96 -0.82
C TRP A 224 -19.75 6.15 -1.50
N ASP A 225 -20.94 6.07 -0.89
CA ASP A 225 -22.11 5.43 -1.49
C ASP A 225 -23.43 6.20 -1.36
N SER A 226 -23.37 7.44 -0.88
CA SER A 226 -24.57 8.29 -0.70
C SER A 226 -24.72 9.35 -1.80
N SER A 227 -23.63 9.82 -2.41
CA SER A 227 -23.67 10.76 -3.53
C SER A 227 -22.55 10.52 -4.53
N ALA A 228 -22.67 11.11 -5.72
CA ALA A 228 -21.62 11.03 -6.73
C ALA A 228 -20.38 11.79 -6.25
N VAL A 229 -19.25 11.09 -6.16
CA VAL A 229 -17.97 11.65 -5.72
C VAL A 229 -17.02 11.75 -6.90
N HIS A 230 -16.44 12.93 -7.09
CA HIS A 230 -15.30 13.14 -7.97
C HIS A 230 -14.05 13.45 -7.14
N PHE A 231 -13.08 12.55 -7.20
CA PHE A 231 -11.89 12.61 -6.36
C PHE A 231 -10.64 12.77 -7.23
N PRO A 232 -10.19 14.01 -7.52
CA PRO A 232 -8.95 14.23 -8.24
C PRO A 232 -7.74 13.73 -7.43
N VAL A 233 -6.71 13.28 -8.12
CA VAL A 233 -5.46 12.78 -7.54
C VAL A 233 -4.30 13.44 -8.27
N ASP A 234 -3.44 14.13 -7.54
CA ASP A 234 -2.17 14.69 -8.02
C ASP A 234 -1.11 14.48 -6.94
N LEU A 235 -0.47 13.32 -6.99
CA LEU A 235 0.48 12.85 -6.00
C LEU A 235 1.85 12.60 -6.64
N ASN A 236 2.91 12.79 -5.86
CA ASN A 236 4.28 12.42 -6.19
C ASN A 236 4.75 11.41 -5.16
N LEU A 237 5.00 10.18 -5.62
CA LEU A 237 5.63 9.13 -4.83
C LEU A 237 7.14 9.18 -5.08
N VAL A 238 7.93 9.33 -4.02
CA VAL A 238 9.39 9.26 -4.06
C VAL A 238 9.84 8.02 -3.33
N VAL A 239 10.60 7.18 -4.03
CA VAL A 239 11.22 5.96 -3.51
C VAL A 239 12.70 6.04 -3.85
N ASN A 240 13.59 5.94 -2.86
CA ASN A 240 15.05 6.04 -3.08
C ASN A 240 15.47 7.26 -3.93
N LYS A 241 14.84 8.42 -3.71
CA LYS A 241 15.05 9.68 -4.46
C LYS A 241 14.58 9.66 -5.92
N LYS A 242 13.87 8.63 -6.34
CA LYS A 242 13.25 8.51 -7.67
C LYS A 242 11.76 8.77 -7.58
N THR A 243 11.25 9.58 -8.49
CA THR A 243 9.89 10.13 -8.40
C THR A 243 8.97 9.48 -9.41
N LEU A 244 7.78 9.11 -8.98
CA LEU A 244 6.64 8.70 -9.78
C LEU A 244 5.49 9.69 -9.57
N ALA A 245 5.13 10.41 -10.62
CA ALA A 245 3.96 11.27 -10.61
C ALA A 245 2.71 10.43 -10.89
N ILE A 246 1.71 10.58 -10.02
CA ILE A 246 0.43 9.88 -10.03
C ILE A 246 -0.64 10.96 -10.22
N LYS A 247 -1.20 11.05 -11.42
CA LYS A 247 -2.19 12.09 -11.77
C LYS A 247 -3.46 11.48 -12.30
N GLY A 248 -4.60 12.08 -12.00
CA GLY A 248 -5.87 11.68 -12.58
C GLY A 248 -7.03 11.91 -11.64
N ALA A 249 -8.03 11.05 -11.69
CA ALA A 249 -9.18 11.13 -10.81
C ALA A 249 -9.86 9.77 -10.63
N MET A 250 -10.57 9.65 -9.52
CA MET A 250 -11.53 8.60 -9.29
C MET A 250 -12.95 9.20 -9.31
N LYS A 251 -13.89 8.47 -9.90
CA LYS A 251 -15.31 8.80 -9.88
C LYS A 251 -16.06 7.63 -9.25
N LYS A 252 -16.95 7.92 -8.31
CA LYS A 252 -17.79 6.94 -7.65
C LYS A 252 -19.22 7.45 -7.64
N ASP A 253 -20.06 6.85 -8.47
CA ASP A 253 -21.50 7.11 -8.43
C ASP A 253 -22.17 6.20 -7.37
N PRO A 254 -23.30 6.62 -6.77
CA PRO A 254 -24.00 5.82 -5.78
C PRO A 254 -24.38 4.45 -6.32
N LYS A 255 -24.12 3.37 -5.56
CA LYS A 255 -24.41 1.97 -5.92
C LYS A 255 -23.72 1.45 -7.20
N ALA A 256 -22.82 2.23 -7.80
CA ALA A 256 -22.00 1.83 -8.94
C ALA A 256 -20.57 1.51 -8.50
N ASP A 257 -19.83 0.75 -9.33
CA ASP A 257 -18.40 0.53 -9.13
C ASP A 257 -17.61 1.84 -9.29
N ALA A 258 -16.48 1.94 -8.58
CA ALA A 258 -15.57 3.06 -8.77
C ALA A 258 -14.89 3.00 -10.15
N VAL A 259 -14.86 4.15 -10.82
CA VAL A 259 -14.15 4.36 -12.09
C VAL A 259 -12.87 5.15 -11.83
N LEU A 260 -11.73 4.58 -12.19
CA LEU A 260 -10.40 5.13 -11.96
C LEU A 260 -9.75 5.54 -13.28
N ASP A 261 -9.34 6.80 -13.44
CA ASP A 261 -8.50 7.25 -14.55
C ASP A 261 -7.21 7.82 -13.98
N ILE A 262 -6.11 7.08 -14.06
CA ILE A 262 -4.82 7.43 -13.45
C ILE A 262 -3.68 7.30 -14.46
N ALA A 263 -2.82 8.30 -14.48
CA ALA A 263 -1.55 8.32 -15.20
C ALA A 263 -0.39 8.22 -14.21
N LEU A 264 0.48 7.23 -14.45
CA LEU A 264 1.71 6.98 -13.73
C LEU A 264 2.88 7.37 -14.64
N THR A 265 3.59 8.43 -14.29
CA THR A 265 4.67 8.99 -15.14
C THR A 265 5.96 9.16 -14.37
N SER A 266 7.08 8.75 -14.95
CA SER A 266 8.39 8.88 -14.33
C SER A 266 9.54 8.91 -15.35
N LYS A 267 10.60 9.67 -15.03
CA LYS A 267 11.87 9.59 -15.77
C LYS A 267 12.67 8.36 -15.36
N THR A 268 12.77 8.12 -14.06
CA THR A 268 13.44 6.97 -13.47
C THR A 268 12.63 6.55 -12.25
N PHE A 269 12.33 5.25 -12.13
CA PHE A 269 11.58 4.72 -10.98
C PHE A 269 12.19 3.41 -10.51
N ASP A 270 12.35 3.27 -9.19
CA ASP A 270 12.75 2.01 -8.57
C ASP A 270 11.52 1.17 -8.27
N TRP A 271 11.45 -0.02 -8.86
CA TRP A 271 10.36 -0.93 -8.55
C TRP A 271 10.41 -1.38 -7.09
N LEU A 272 9.29 -1.20 -6.42
CA LEU A 272 9.08 -1.68 -5.07
C LEU A 272 8.89 -3.20 -5.10
N SER A 273 9.85 -3.96 -4.57
CA SER A 273 9.63 -5.35 -4.19
C SER A 273 8.67 -5.38 -2.97
N LEU A 274 7.37 -5.21 -3.22
CA LEU A 274 6.30 -5.35 -2.21
C LEU A 274 6.01 -6.82 -1.86
N GLY A 275 6.63 -7.76 -2.58
CA GLY A 275 6.57 -9.18 -2.23
C GLY A 275 7.27 -9.46 -0.89
N ALA A 276 6.65 -10.31 -0.08
CA ALA A 276 7.35 -11.01 0.98
C ALA A 276 8.57 -11.68 0.34
N LYS A 277 9.79 -11.22 0.65
CA LYS A 277 10.96 -12.08 0.53
C LYS A 277 10.60 -13.28 1.40
N SER A 278 10.19 -14.39 0.81
CA SER A 278 10.20 -15.66 1.52
C SER A 278 11.59 -15.74 2.11
N SER A 279 11.70 -15.73 3.43
CA SER A 279 12.98 -15.74 4.13
C SER A 279 13.79 -16.91 3.57
N LYS A 280 14.79 -16.58 2.75
CA LYS A 280 15.89 -17.51 2.53
C LYS A 280 16.57 -17.58 3.88
N SER A 281 16.36 -18.74 4.52
CA SER A 281 17.06 -19.21 5.70
C SER A 281 18.52 -18.74 5.67
N ALA A 282 18.90 -17.93 6.64
CA ALA A 282 20.30 -17.71 6.96
C ALA A 282 20.80 -19.00 7.63
N SER A 283 21.34 -19.91 6.82
CA SER A 283 22.14 -21.02 7.28
C SER A 283 23.52 -20.50 7.66
N THR A 284 23.79 -20.35 8.96
CA THR A 284 25.13 -20.62 9.51
C THR A 284 25.07 -21.00 10.99
N ASN A 285 25.53 -22.23 11.24
CA ASN A 285 26.08 -22.83 12.45
C ASN A 285 25.16 -23.32 13.60
N SER A 286 24.98 -24.64 13.59
CA SER A 286 25.24 -25.59 14.70
C SER A 286 24.68 -25.28 16.09
N ALA A 287 23.56 -25.92 16.42
CA ALA A 287 23.42 -26.74 17.63
C ALA A 287 22.19 -27.64 17.49
N SER A 288 22.39 -28.93 17.75
CA SER A 288 21.36 -29.97 17.80
C SER A 288 20.28 -29.66 18.84
N VAL A 289 19.07 -29.34 18.38
CA VAL A 289 17.84 -29.50 19.17
C VAL A 289 16.78 -30.00 18.21
N THR A 290 16.26 -31.20 18.49
CA THR A 290 15.08 -31.77 17.82
C THR A 290 13.84 -31.00 18.26
N PRO A 291 12.99 -30.50 17.35
CA PRO A 291 11.62 -30.17 17.67
C PRO A 291 10.66 -31.03 16.84
N THR A 292 9.96 -31.93 17.53
CA THR A 292 8.67 -32.45 17.08
C THR A 292 7.66 -31.31 17.12
N GLU A 293 7.46 -30.62 16.00
CA GLU A 293 6.29 -29.77 15.78
C GLU A 293 5.93 -29.81 14.30
N LYS A 294 4.65 -30.10 14.03
CA LYS A 294 4.08 -30.33 12.70
C LYS A 294 4.22 -29.06 11.84
N GLY A 295 5.29 -29.00 11.06
CA GLY A 295 5.47 -28.02 10.01
C GLY A 295 4.46 -28.23 8.89
N VAL A 296 3.87 -27.14 8.42
CA VAL A 296 3.27 -27.07 7.09
C VAL A 296 4.36 -27.51 6.11
N THR A 297 4.20 -28.72 5.57
CA THR A 297 5.06 -29.27 4.53
C THR A 297 5.12 -28.26 3.40
N ARG A 298 6.31 -27.70 3.17
CA ARG A 298 6.66 -27.09 1.89
C ARG A 298 6.69 -28.26 0.91
N THR A 299 5.56 -28.53 0.25
CA THR A 299 5.43 -29.60 -0.72
C THR A 299 6.48 -29.34 -1.79
N THR A 300 7.49 -30.20 -1.89
CA THR A 300 8.30 -30.31 -3.10
C THR A 300 7.34 -30.68 -4.22
N SER A 301 6.84 -29.67 -4.94
CA SER A 301 5.91 -29.87 -6.05
C SER A 301 6.59 -30.74 -7.11
N PRO A 302 5.93 -31.80 -7.62
CA PRO A 302 6.48 -32.61 -8.71
C PRO A 302 6.49 -31.85 -10.05
N TYR A 303 5.93 -30.62 -10.09
CA TYR A 303 5.77 -29.82 -11.29
C TYR A 303 6.81 -28.71 -11.39
N LEU A 304 7.26 -28.43 -12.63
CA LEU A 304 8.17 -27.31 -12.93
C LEU A 304 7.59 -25.95 -12.51
N PHE A 305 6.27 -25.77 -12.66
CA PHE A 305 5.55 -24.57 -12.28
C PHE A 305 4.81 -24.78 -10.96
N SER A 306 4.74 -23.73 -10.12
CA SER A 306 4.06 -23.82 -8.83
C SER A 306 2.56 -24.10 -9.00
N SER A 307 2.04 -25.00 -8.15
CA SER A 307 0.62 -25.28 -7.99
C SER A 307 -0.05 -24.35 -6.97
N ASP A 308 0.68 -23.40 -6.38
CA ASP A 308 0.11 -22.42 -5.45
C ASP A 308 -0.97 -21.59 -6.15
N VAL A 309 -2.11 -21.43 -5.48
CA VAL A 309 -3.23 -20.65 -6.00
C VAL A 309 -2.87 -19.17 -5.96
N LEU A 310 -2.98 -18.51 -7.11
CA LEU A 310 -2.81 -17.06 -7.23
C LEU A 310 -4.04 -16.35 -6.64
N PRO A 311 -3.86 -15.37 -5.72
CA PRO A 311 -4.96 -14.67 -5.06
C PRO A 311 -5.57 -13.59 -5.98
N LEU A 312 -6.14 -14.01 -7.10
CA LEU A 312 -6.73 -13.11 -8.11
C LEU A 312 -8.13 -12.62 -7.73
N ASN A 313 -8.83 -13.40 -6.89
CA ASN A 313 -10.15 -13.08 -6.36
C ASN A 313 -10.15 -11.90 -5.36
N SER A 314 -9.01 -11.56 -4.77
CA SER A 314 -8.87 -10.41 -3.88
C SER A 314 -8.64 -9.08 -4.59
N LEU A 315 -8.59 -9.07 -5.93
CA LEU A 315 -8.48 -7.83 -6.69
C LEU A 315 -9.82 -7.06 -6.61
N PRO A 316 -9.80 -5.78 -6.22
CA PRO A 316 -11.02 -4.99 -6.15
C PRO A 316 -11.65 -4.88 -7.55
N LYS A 317 -12.97 -5.05 -7.63
CA LYS A 317 -13.72 -4.81 -8.87
C LYS A 317 -13.69 -3.32 -9.15
N MET A 318 -12.92 -2.94 -10.16
CA MET A 318 -12.74 -1.54 -10.53
C MET A 318 -12.88 -1.39 -12.03
N GLN A 319 -13.37 -0.23 -12.45
CA GLN A 319 -13.48 0.15 -13.85
C GLN A 319 -12.54 1.31 -14.14
N GLY A 320 -12.18 1.51 -15.41
CA GLY A 320 -11.45 2.69 -15.87
C GLY A 320 -10.13 2.39 -16.56
N LYS A 321 -9.18 3.32 -16.48
CA LYS A 321 -7.94 3.32 -17.25
C LYS A 321 -6.75 3.67 -16.36
N VAL A 322 -5.65 2.95 -16.54
CA VAL A 322 -4.35 3.32 -15.98
C VAL A 322 -3.34 3.45 -17.12
N SER A 323 -2.77 4.64 -17.31
CA SER A 323 -1.65 4.83 -18.23
C SER A 323 -0.33 4.80 -17.46
N ILE A 324 0.66 4.13 -18.02
CA ILE A 324 2.01 4.00 -17.46
C ILE A 324 2.98 4.53 -18.52
N ASP A 325 3.82 5.49 -18.15
CA ASP A 325 4.92 6.00 -18.97
C ASP A 325 6.15 6.21 -18.08
N ILE A 326 7.04 5.23 -18.07
CA ILE A 326 8.26 5.21 -17.26
C ILE A 326 9.46 5.09 -18.20
N ALA A 327 10.26 6.15 -18.31
CA ALA A 327 11.39 6.16 -19.24
C ALA A 327 12.49 5.16 -18.83
N GLN A 328 12.68 4.92 -17.54
CA GLN A 328 13.60 3.90 -17.03
C GLN A 328 13.07 3.30 -15.72
N LEU A 329 12.71 2.01 -15.75
CA LEU A 329 12.29 1.24 -14.59
C LEU A 329 13.47 0.40 -14.09
N GLU A 330 13.91 0.64 -12.87
CA GLU A 330 14.96 -0.13 -12.23
C GLU A 330 14.39 -1.29 -11.42
N LEU A 331 15.03 -2.45 -11.59
CA LEU A 331 14.67 -3.71 -10.93
C LEU A 331 15.86 -4.15 -10.07
N PRO A 332 15.65 -4.55 -8.80
CA PRO A 332 16.74 -4.97 -7.92
C PRO A 332 17.54 -6.14 -8.52
N GLY A 333 18.85 -5.95 -8.67
CA GLY A 333 19.78 -6.98 -9.17
C GLY A 333 19.66 -7.28 -10.68
N ARG A 334 18.97 -6.43 -11.44
CA ARG A 334 18.74 -6.60 -12.88
C ARG A 334 19.03 -5.32 -13.65
N LYS A 335 19.23 -5.43 -14.96
CA LYS A 335 19.32 -4.25 -15.83
C LYS A 335 17.99 -3.50 -15.86
N PRO A 336 18.00 -2.17 -16.01
CA PRO A 336 16.77 -1.40 -16.13
C PRO A 336 15.99 -1.79 -17.37
N ILE A 337 14.66 -1.66 -17.28
CA ILE A 337 13.75 -1.70 -18.42
C ILE A 337 13.57 -0.26 -18.89
N GLU A 338 13.82 0.00 -20.17
CA GLU A 338 13.73 1.33 -20.75
C GLU A 338 12.40 1.54 -21.48
N ASN A 339 11.94 2.80 -21.55
CA ASN A 339 10.76 3.21 -22.31
C ASN A 339 9.52 2.35 -22.07
N LEU A 340 9.23 2.02 -20.81
CA LEU A 340 8.08 1.23 -20.41
C LEU A 340 6.80 2.06 -20.57
N LYS A 341 5.95 1.66 -21.50
CA LYS A 341 4.65 2.28 -21.74
C LYS A 341 3.55 1.24 -21.76
N ALA A 342 2.49 1.48 -21.02
CA ALA A 342 1.33 0.60 -20.99
C ALA A 342 0.04 1.40 -20.84
N GLY A 343 -1.01 1.00 -21.55
CA GLY A 343 -2.38 1.40 -21.24
C GLY A 343 -3.12 0.20 -20.67
N VAL A 344 -3.58 0.29 -19.43
CA VAL A 344 -4.36 -0.74 -18.75
C VAL A 344 -5.81 -0.29 -18.71
N LEU A 345 -6.73 -1.14 -19.15
CA LEU A 345 -8.17 -0.94 -19.10
C LEU A 345 -8.75 -1.91 -18.07
N LEU A 346 -9.36 -1.35 -17.03
CA LEU A 346 -10.03 -2.09 -15.96
C LEU A 346 -11.52 -2.17 -16.31
N GLN A 347 -12.08 -3.37 -16.36
CA GLN A 347 -13.46 -3.65 -16.77
C GLN A 347 -14.16 -4.55 -15.73
N GLY A 348 -14.03 -4.19 -14.45
CA GLY A 348 -14.56 -4.95 -13.32
C GLY A 348 -13.79 -6.24 -13.09
N ASN A 349 -14.16 -7.31 -13.81
CA ASN A 349 -13.59 -8.66 -13.67
C ASN A 349 -12.68 -9.06 -14.84
N ALA A 350 -12.33 -8.09 -15.68
CA ALA A 350 -11.38 -8.23 -16.77
C ALA A 350 -10.40 -7.05 -16.74
N ILE A 351 -9.16 -7.33 -17.14
CA ILE A 351 -8.09 -6.34 -17.30
C ILE A 351 -7.55 -6.53 -18.71
N ASP A 352 -7.58 -5.47 -19.51
CA ASP A 352 -7.07 -5.47 -20.88
C ASP A 352 -5.91 -4.48 -21.00
N ILE A 353 -4.80 -4.96 -21.52
CA ILE A 353 -3.59 -4.18 -21.78
C ILE A 353 -3.37 -4.29 -23.30
N PRO A 354 -4.07 -3.47 -24.10
CA PRO A 354 -4.04 -3.58 -25.57
C PRO A 354 -2.66 -3.28 -26.17
N ARG A 355 -1.79 -2.60 -25.41
CA ARG A 355 -0.40 -2.36 -25.79
C ARG A 355 0.46 -2.12 -24.55
N LEU A 356 1.48 -2.95 -24.40
CA LEU A 356 2.58 -2.83 -23.45
C LEU A 356 3.88 -2.85 -24.26
N THR A 357 4.59 -1.72 -24.30
CA THR A 357 5.87 -1.61 -24.98
C THR A 357 6.98 -1.34 -23.99
N PHE A 358 8.13 -1.96 -24.19
CA PHE A 358 9.33 -1.68 -23.40
C PHE A 358 10.58 -2.03 -24.20
N GLN A 359 11.73 -1.57 -23.70
CA GLN A 359 13.04 -1.78 -24.29
C GLN A 359 13.98 -2.47 -23.32
N VAL A 360 14.81 -3.36 -23.87
CA VAL A 360 15.92 -4.01 -23.16
C VAL A 360 17.13 -3.98 -24.08
N GLY A 361 18.14 -3.19 -23.70
CA GLY A 361 19.27 -2.92 -24.59
C GLY A 361 18.79 -2.18 -25.85
N LYS A 362 19.08 -2.74 -27.04
CA LYS A 362 18.64 -2.16 -28.32
C LYS A 362 17.29 -2.68 -28.81
N GLY A 363 16.74 -3.70 -28.15
CA GLY A 363 15.53 -4.36 -28.60
C GLY A 363 14.27 -3.72 -28.04
N THR A 364 13.18 -3.76 -28.82
CA THR A 364 11.83 -3.34 -28.43
C THR A 364 10.88 -4.53 -28.38
N ALA A 365 10.07 -4.63 -27.32
CA ALA A 365 8.99 -5.60 -27.19
C ALA A 365 7.65 -4.87 -27.29
N ASP A 366 6.68 -5.47 -27.99
CA ASP A 366 5.28 -5.03 -28.03
C ASP A 366 4.39 -6.23 -27.66
N LEU A 367 3.69 -6.09 -26.54
CA LEU A 367 2.85 -7.12 -25.95
C LEU A 367 1.41 -6.62 -25.80
N GLN A 368 0.47 -7.54 -25.95
CA GLN A 368 -0.94 -7.38 -25.61
C GLN A 368 -1.29 -8.43 -24.57
N ILE A 369 -1.92 -8.00 -23.47
CA ILE A 369 -2.27 -8.88 -22.36
C ILE A 369 -3.76 -8.69 -22.09
N LYS A 370 -4.55 -9.75 -22.18
CA LYS A 370 -5.95 -9.72 -21.78
C LYS A 370 -6.19 -10.75 -20.70
N MET A 371 -6.79 -10.32 -19.61
CA MET A 371 -7.14 -11.14 -18.45
C MET A 371 -8.64 -11.05 -18.25
N SER A 372 -9.30 -12.17 -18.03
CA SER A 372 -10.77 -12.22 -17.92
C SER A 372 -11.19 -13.32 -16.95
N LYS A 373 -12.35 -13.14 -16.33
CA LYS A 373 -12.91 -14.06 -15.32
C LYS A 373 -12.00 -14.19 -14.10
N LEU A 374 -11.42 -13.08 -13.63
CA LEU A 374 -10.44 -13.06 -12.53
C LEU A 374 -11.00 -13.57 -11.18
N ASP A 375 -12.32 -13.50 -10.99
CA ASP A 375 -13.04 -14.05 -9.84
C ASP A 375 -13.46 -15.53 -9.99
N SER A 376 -13.15 -16.17 -11.12
CA SER A 376 -13.51 -17.57 -11.39
C SER A 376 -12.47 -18.55 -10.87
N ALA A 377 -12.87 -19.82 -10.70
CA ALA A 377 -11.94 -20.92 -10.42
C ALA A 377 -10.94 -21.19 -11.56
N ALA A 378 -11.27 -20.74 -12.78
CA ALA A 378 -10.41 -20.89 -13.96
C ALA A 378 -10.32 -19.55 -14.74
N PRO A 379 -9.55 -18.57 -14.23
CA PRO A 379 -9.33 -17.33 -14.94
C PRO A 379 -8.59 -17.58 -16.26
N THR A 380 -8.85 -16.74 -17.26
CA THR A 380 -8.27 -16.87 -18.60
C THR A 380 -7.35 -15.71 -18.91
N PHE A 381 -6.20 -16.01 -19.51
CA PHE A 381 -5.17 -15.05 -19.90
C PHE A 381 -4.86 -15.22 -21.37
N GLN A 382 -4.79 -14.13 -22.12
CA GLN A 382 -4.30 -14.11 -23.48
C GLN A 382 -3.07 -13.22 -23.51
N LEU A 383 -2.00 -13.74 -24.09
CA LEU A 383 -0.74 -13.04 -24.27
C LEU A 383 -0.39 -13.10 -25.75
N LYS A 384 -0.37 -11.94 -26.40
CA LYS A 384 0.12 -11.79 -27.77
C LYS A 384 1.29 -10.86 -27.77
N GLY A 385 2.27 -11.07 -28.65
CA GLY A 385 3.35 -10.12 -28.72
C GLY A 385 4.46 -10.50 -29.65
N THR A 386 5.29 -9.52 -29.93
CA THR A 386 6.47 -9.67 -30.77
C THR A 386 7.63 -8.86 -30.22
N THR A 387 8.85 -9.28 -30.56
CA THR A 387 10.06 -8.52 -30.30
C THR A 387 10.73 -8.11 -31.59
N LYS A 388 11.41 -6.98 -31.57
CA LYS A 388 12.24 -6.48 -32.67
C LYS A 388 13.62 -6.10 -32.12
N ASP A 389 14.67 -6.47 -32.83
CA ASP A 389 16.07 -6.13 -32.51
C ASP A 389 16.51 -6.57 -31.10
N PHE A 390 15.86 -7.58 -30.53
CA PHE A 390 16.27 -8.21 -29.28
C PHE A 390 17.53 -9.05 -29.52
N THR A 391 18.39 -9.12 -28.52
CA THR A 391 19.53 -10.06 -28.53
C THR A 391 19.47 -10.95 -27.30
N LEU A 392 19.89 -12.21 -27.46
CA LEU A 392 20.00 -13.18 -26.37
C LEU A 392 20.96 -12.65 -25.30
N GLU A 393 22.05 -11.99 -25.69
CA GLU A 393 22.94 -11.27 -24.79
C GLU A 393 22.20 -10.24 -23.92
N SER A 394 21.39 -9.36 -24.51
CA SER A 394 20.69 -8.31 -23.75
C SER A 394 19.64 -8.88 -22.80
N LEU A 395 18.94 -9.94 -23.24
CA LEU A 395 17.93 -10.63 -22.44
C LEU A 395 18.56 -11.40 -21.28
N LEU A 396 19.61 -12.19 -21.52
CA LEU A 396 20.27 -12.94 -20.45
C LEU A 396 20.98 -12.00 -19.47
N ALA A 397 21.63 -10.94 -19.96
CA ALA A 397 22.25 -9.95 -19.09
C ALA A 397 21.24 -9.14 -18.27
N SER A 398 19.96 -9.09 -18.66
CA SER A 398 18.90 -8.46 -17.87
C SER A 398 18.33 -9.38 -16.79
N LEU A 399 18.39 -10.70 -16.99
CA LEU A 399 17.97 -11.71 -16.02
C LEU A 399 19.08 -12.07 -15.02
N ASP A 400 20.29 -12.29 -15.54
CA ASP A 400 21.50 -12.59 -14.79
C ASP A 400 22.69 -11.80 -15.38
N PRO A 401 23.14 -10.73 -14.70
CA PRO A 401 24.29 -9.93 -15.12
C PRO A 401 25.61 -10.71 -15.24
N SER A 402 25.72 -11.89 -14.63
CA SER A 402 26.91 -12.75 -14.69
C SER A 402 26.94 -13.67 -15.93
N SER A 403 25.86 -13.70 -16.71
CA SER A 403 25.76 -14.50 -17.92
C SER A 403 26.83 -14.10 -18.95
N LYS A 404 27.63 -15.07 -19.38
CA LYS A 404 28.68 -14.89 -20.38
C LYS A 404 28.16 -15.25 -21.77
N VAL A 405 27.18 -14.51 -22.26
CA VAL A 405 26.61 -14.71 -23.60
C VAL A 405 26.81 -13.44 -24.43
N SER A 406 27.28 -13.58 -25.67
CA SER A 406 27.44 -12.48 -26.61
C SER A 406 26.72 -12.74 -27.94
N GLY A 407 26.11 -11.70 -28.50
CA GLY A 407 25.33 -11.78 -29.74
C GLY A 407 23.98 -12.50 -29.58
N GLY A 408 23.59 -13.22 -30.64
CA GLY A 408 22.33 -13.95 -30.71
C GLY A 408 21.12 -13.06 -30.98
N ASN A 409 21.06 -12.40 -32.14
CA ASN A 409 19.85 -11.70 -32.55
C ASN A 409 18.66 -12.64 -32.45
N MET A 410 17.60 -12.20 -31.78
CA MET A 410 16.44 -13.04 -31.54
C MET A 410 15.14 -12.36 -31.95
N LYS A 411 14.25 -13.17 -32.52
CA LYS A 411 12.86 -12.83 -32.77
C LYS A 411 12.00 -13.76 -31.94
N LEU A 412 11.12 -13.18 -31.13
CA LEU A 412 10.11 -13.86 -30.37
C LEU A 412 8.76 -13.37 -30.88
N ALA A 413 7.89 -14.30 -31.26
CA ALA A 413 6.49 -14.03 -31.54
C ALA A 413 5.65 -15.05 -30.76
N LEU A 414 4.60 -14.57 -30.09
CA LEU A 414 3.77 -15.40 -29.25
C LEU A 414 2.29 -15.00 -29.39
N ASP A 415 1.42 -15.99 -29.39
CA ASP A 415 -0.03 -15.86 -29.30
C ASP A 415 -0.53 -17.06 -28.49
N ILE A 416 -0.62 -16.87 -27.18
CA ILE A 416 -0.87 -17.93 -26.21
C ILE A 416 -2.13 -17.59 -25.40
N GLN A 417 -2.98 -18.59 -25.20
CA GLN A 417 -4.08 -18.54 -24.26
C GLN A 417 -3.82 -19.52 -23.12
N LEU A 418 -3.92 -19.03 -21.89
CA LEU A 418 -3.70 -19.77 -20.65
C LEU A 418 -5.00 -19.80 -19.84
N SER A 419 -5.21 -20.87 -19.07
CA SER A 419 -6.34 -20.94 -18.13
C SER A 419 -6.01 -21.70 -16.85
N GLY A 420 -6.52 -21.22 -15.72
CA GLY A 420 -6.30 -21.83 -14.42
C GLY A 420 -5.88 -20.83 -13.35
N ASN A 421 -5.97 -21.23 -12.08
CA ASN A 421 -5.73 -20.36 -10.94
C ASN A 421 -4.32 -20.51 -10.33
N SER A 422 -3.46 -21.32 -10.93
CA SER A 422 -2.05 -21.52 -10.56
C SER A 422 -1.16 -21.52 -11.79
N LEU A 423 0.13 -21.27 -11.64
CA LEU A 423 1.09 -21.30 -12.75
C LEU A 423 1.15 -22.67 -13.41
N HIS A 424 1.04 -23.74 -12.61
CA HIS A 424 0.95 -25.11 -13.12
C HIS A 424 -0.26 -25.32 -14.04
N GLN A 425 -1.46 -24.96 -13.61
CA GLN A 425 -2.66 -25.10 -14.43
C GLN A 425 -2.61 -24.23 -15.69
N MET A 426 -2.12 -22.99 -15.56
CA MET A 426 -1.95 -22.09 -16.70
C MET A 426 -1.04 -22.71 -17.78
N ALA A 427 0.08 -23.30 -17.36
CA ALA A 427 1.00 -23.99 -18.27
C ALA A 427 0.35 -25.26 -18.86
N ALA A 428 -0.30 -26.09 -18.04
CA ALA A 428 -0.92 -27.34 -18.46
C ALA A 428 -2.08 -27.15 -19.44
N ASN A 429 -2.87 -26.09 -19.26
CA ASN A 429 -4.01 -25.74 -20.10
C ASN A 429 -3.66 -24.68 -21.15
N SER A 430 -2.37 -24.47 -21.42
CA SER A 430 -1.93 -23.49 -22.41
C SER A 430 -2.22 -24.00 -23.82
N THR A 431 -2.67 -23.08 -24.68
CA THR A 431 -2.88 -23.33 -26.11
C THR A 431 -2.36 -22.13 -26.89
N GLY A 432 -1.97 -22.32 -28.15
CA GLY A 432 -1.48 -21.21 -28.98
C GLY A 432 -0.20 -21.56 -29.71
N LYS A 433 0.57 -20.53 -30.08
CA LYS A 433 1.79 -20.63 -30.87
C LYS A 433 2.89 -19.77 -30.26
N ILE A 434 4.12 -20.29 -30.26
CA ILE A 434 5.31 -19.58 -29.78
C ILE A 434 6.44 -19.81 -30.76
N GLN A 435 6.79 -18.78 -31.52
CA GLN A 435 7.95 -18.83 -32.40
C GLN A 435 9.13 -18.11 -31.76
N ILE A 436 10.25 -18.80 -31.65
CA ILE A 436 11.53 -18.24 -31.20
C ILE A 436 12.57 -18.58 -32.26
N SER A 437 13.28 -17.58 -32.76
CA SER A 437 14.47 -17.78 -33.59
C SER A 437 15.63 -16.99 -33.01
N ILE A 438 16.77 -17.64 -32.83
CA ILE A 438 18.01 -17.05 -32.35
C ILE A 438 19.07 -17.32 -33.42
N GLU A 439 19.67 -16.25 -33.93
CA GLU A 439 20.80 -16.30 -34.85
C GLU A 439 22.10 -16.64 -34.10
N GLN A 440 23.25 -16.43 -34.73
CA GLN A 440 24.52 -16.83 -34.16
C GLN A 440 24.79 -16.15 -32.80
N ALA A 441 25.06 -16.95 -31.77
CA ALA A 441 25.39 -16.51 -30.42
C ALA A 441 26.61 -17.26 -29.88
N ARG A 442 27.39 -16.61 -29.00
CA ARG A 442 28.52 -17.24 -28.31
C ARG A 442 28.22 -17.32 -26.82
N MET A 443 28.40 -18.51 -26.24
CA MET A 443 28.11 -18.77 -24.83
C MET A 443 29.38 -19.29 -24.15
N GLY A 444 29.76 -18.67 -23.04
CA GLY A 444 30.82 -19.17 -22.17
C GLY A 444 30.43 -20.51 -21.53
N THR A 445 31.42 -21.34 -21.24
CA THR A 445 31.29 -22.67 -20.64
C THR A 445 30.45 -22.74 -19.36
N ASN A 446 30.40 -21.66 -18.56
CA ASN A 446 29.59 -21.61 -17.34
C ASN A 446 28.08 -21.65 -17.60
N PHE A 447 27.63 -21.13 -18.76
CA PHE A 447 26.20 -21.12 -19.11
C PHE A 447 25.63 -22.54 -19.27
N LEU A 448 26.45 -23.48 -19.77
CA LEU A 448 26.04 -24.88 -19.94
C LEU A 448 25.96 -25.63 -18.61
N ASN A 449 26.76 -25.24 -17.61
CA ASN A 449 26.71 -25.83 -16.27
C ASN A 449 25.45 -25.38 -15.50
N ASP A 450 24.97 -24.15 -15.73
CA ASP A 450 23.75 -23.62 -15.11
C ASP A 450 22.46 -24.09 -15.78
N ALA A 451 22.51 -24.51 -17.06
CA ALA A 451 21.37 -25.06 -17.80
C ALA A 451 20.92 -26.46 -17.29
N GLY A 452 21.66 -27.04 -16.35
CA GLY A 452 21.35 -28.30 -15.69
C GLY A 452 21.79 -29.54 -16.46
N ASP A 453 21.83 -30.66 -15.74
CA ASP A 453 22.33 -31.96 -16.20
C ASP A 453 21.62 -32.46 -17.46
N PHE A 454 20.35 -32.06 -17.65
CA PHE A 454 19.55 -32.43 -18.82
C PHE A 454 20.10 -31.88 -20.13
N VAL A 455 20.46 -30.59 -20.19
CA VAL A 455 20.96 -29.97 -21.42
C VAL A 455 22.33 -30.54 -21.78
N ILE A 456 23.16 -30.79 -20.77
CA ILE A 456 24.45 -31.46 -20.92
C ILE A 456 24.25 -32.89 -21.45
N THR A 457 23.33 -33.65 -20.86
CA THR A 457 23.03 -35.03 -21.29
C THR A 457 22.53 -35.08 -22.73
N VAL A 458 21.65 -34.16 -23.14
CA VAL A 458 21.16 -34.08 -24.52
C VAL A 458 22.29 -33.68 -25.48
N LEU A 459 23.14 -32.73 -25.11
CA LEU A 459 24.26 -32.31 -25.97
C LEU A 459 25.35 -33.39 -26.11
N ASP A 460 25.68 -34.08 -25.01
CA ASP A 460 26.66 -35.16 -25.00
C ASP A 460 26.16 -36.41 -25.73
N SER A 461 24.86 -36.69 -25.69
CA SER A 461 24.25 -37.76 -26.48
C SER A 461 24.17 -37.42 -27.98
N MET A 462 24.06 -36.14 -28.33
CA MET A 462 24.09 -35.70 -29.73
C MET A 462 25.51 -35.60 -30.32
N ASN A 463 26.54 -35.33 -29.51
CA ASN A 463 27.93 -35.25 -29.98
C ASN A 463 28.96 -35.68 -28.90
N PRO A 464 29.18 -36.99 -28.72
CA PRO A 464 30.06 -37.52 -27.69
C PRO A 464 31.57 -37.26 -27.92
N LEU A 465 31.96 -36.71 -29.08
CA LEU A 465 33.36 -36.43 -29.45
C LEU A 465 33.72 -34.93 -29.34
N ARG A 466 32.88 -34.11 -28.70
CA ARG A 466 33.07 -32.66 -28.63
C ARG A 466 34.31 -32.27 -27.81
N LYS A 467 35.28 -31.60 -28.44
CA LYS A 467 36.42 -30.98 -27.74
C LYS A 467 35.89 -29.93 -26.75
N LYS A 468 36.38 -29.94 -25.50
CA LYS A 468 36.07 -28.95 -24.47
C LYS A 468 36.60 -27.58 -24.88
N SER A 469 35.82 -26.84 -25.66
CA SER A 469 36.06 -25.44 -26.01
C SER A 469 35.63 -24.54 -24.85
N SER A 470 36.36 -23.45 -24.60
CA SER A 470 35.97 -22.43 -23.61
C SER A 470 34.70 -21.67 -23.97
N GLU A 471 34.32 -21.72 -25.26
CA GLU A 471 33.13 -21.10 -25.83
C GLU A 471 32.31 -22.12 -26.64
N THR A 472 30.98 -22.02 -26.51
CA THR A 472 30.01 -22.72 -27.34
C THR A 472 29.42 -21.72 -28.32
N VAL A 473 29.53 -22.00 -29.61
CA VAL A 473 28.87 -21.21 -30.65
C VAL A 473 27.53 -21.86 -30.96
N LEU A 474 26.45 -21.14 -30.71
CA LEU A 474 25.14 -21.44 -31.25
C LEU A 474 25.08 -20.83 -32.64
N GLU A 475 25.00 -21.64 -33.70
CA GLU A 475 24.87 -21.12 -35.07
C GLU A 475 23.45 -20.61 -35.36
N CYS A 476 22.45 -21.39 -34.96
CA CYS A 476 21.05 -21.04 -35.07
C CYS A 476 20.23 -21.93 -34.12
N ALA A 477 19.22 -21.36 -33.46
CA ALA A 477 18.18 -22.12 -32.76
C ALA A 477 16.82 -21.60 -33.18
N VAL A 478 15.92 -22.52 -33.51
CA VAL A 478 14.52 -22.18 -33.82
C VAL A 478 13.59 -23.14 -33.09
N ALA A 479 12.57 -22.59 -32.44
CA ALA A 479 11.48 -23.33 -31.80
C ALA A 479 10.14 -22.73 -32.23
N TYR A 480 9.11 -23.57 -32.36
CA TYR A 480 7.76 -23.22 -32.83
C TYR A 480 6.67 -23.81 -31.93
#